data_AF-A0A967SJJ4-F1
#
_entry.id   AF-A0A967SJJ4-F1
#
_cell.length_a   1.000
_cell.length_b   1.000
_cell.length_c   1.000
_cell.angle_alpha   90.00
_cell.angle_beta   90.00
_cell.angle_gamma   90.00
#
_symmetry.space_group_name_H-M   'P 1'
#
loop_
_entity.id
_entity.type
_entity.pdbx_description
1 polymer ?
#
loop_
_entity_poly.entity_id
_entity_poly.type
_entity_poly.pdbx_seq_one_letter_code
_entity_poly.pdbx_strand_id
1 'polypeptide(L)' 'AEEAARAAEILGLAVRRNAGLPDTRLASTPEARVAVAGLIRELRPRIVVTHYVSGRHPDHRRAAELV' A
#
# COMPACT_ATOMS: atom_id res chain seq x y z
N ALA A 1 -15.47 -4.49 0.12
CA ALA A 1 -14.20 -5.08 -0.38
C ALA A 1 -14.38 -5.80 -1.73
N GLU A 2 -15.60 -6.14 -2.11
CA GLU A 2 -15.95 -6.89 -3.32
C GLU A 2 -15.49 -6.20 -4.61
N GLU A 3 -15.70 -4.89 -4.75
CA GLU A 3 -15.30 -4.13 -5.95
C GLU A 3 -13.79 -4.26 -6.23
N ALA A 4 -12.98 -4.14 -5.18
CA ALA A 4 -11.53 -4.20 -5.30
C ALA A 4 -11.01 -5.64 -5.50
N ALA A 5 -11.77 -6.65 -5.07
CA ALA A 5 -11.48 -8.05 -5.42
C ALA A 5 -11.77 -8.30 -6.91
N ARG A 6 -12.93 -7.85 -7.41
CA ARG A 6 -13.29 -7.93 -8.82
C ARG A 6 -12.29 -7.21 -9.74
N ALA A 7 -11.81 -6.03 -9.35
CA ALA A 7 -10.78 -5.33 -10.10
C ALA A 7 -9.46 -6.11 -10.18
N ALA A 8 -9.08 -6.81 -9.09
CA ALA A 8 -7.89 -7.64 -9.07
C ALA A 8 -8.00 -8.86 -10.00
N GLU A 9 -9.18 -9.47 -10.09
CA GLU A 9 -9.47 -10.55 -11.04
C GLU A 9 -9.36 -10.08 -12.49
N ILE A 10 -9.96 -8.93 -12.82
CA ILE A 10 -9.90 -8.34 -14.18
C ILE A 10 -8.45 -8.06 -14.62
N LEU A 11 -7.62 -7.60 -13.70
CA LEU A 11 -6.21 -7.28 -13.96
C LEU A 11 -5.27 -8.50 -13.84
N GLY A 12 -5.77 -9.68 -13.45
CA GLY A 12 -4.98 -10.90 -13.31
C GLY A 12 -3.95 -10.85 -12.18
N LEU A 13 -4.24 -10.17 -11.07
CA LEU A 13 -3.32 -10.11 -9.93
C LEU A 13 -3.19 -11.48 -9.25
N ALA A 14 -1.95 -11.94 -9.03
CA ALA A 14 -1.69 -13.16 -8.27
C ALA A 14 -2.03 -13.03 -6.78
N VAL A 15 -1.94 -11.82 -6.22
CA VAL A 15 -2.20 -11.55 -4.81
C VAL A 15 -2.73 -10.12 -4.62
N ARG A 16 -3.69 -9.96 -3.71
CA ARG A 16 -4.14 -8.65 -3.21
C ARG A 16 -4.13 -8.66 -1.68
N ARG A 17 -3.58 -7.63 -1.07
CA ARG A 17 -3.55 -7.41 0.38
C ARG A 17 -4.05 -6.01 0.71
N ASN A 18 -4.65 -5.87 1.89
CA ASN A 18 -4.94 -4.57 2.49
C ASN A 18 -4.21 -4.54 3.84
N ALA A 19 -3.35 -3.54 4.06
CA ALA A 19 -2.54 -3.44 5.27
C ALA A 19 -3.33 -2.99 6.52
N GLY A 20 -4.61 -2.61 6.36
CA GLY A 20 -5.48 -2.21 7.48
C GLY A 20 -5.09 -0.90 8.16
N LEU A 21 -4.25 -0.08 7.50
CA LEU A 21 -3.81 1.21 8.03
C LEU A 21 -4.96 2.23 7.99
N PRO A 22 -4.97 3.20 8.92
CA PRO A 22 -6.09 4.12 9.06
C PRO A 22 -6.21 5.06 7.85
N ASP A 23 -7.40 5.09 7.26
CA ASP A 23 -7.75 6.01 6.18
C ASP A 23 -7.76 7.47 6.66
N THR A 24 -7.36 8.40 5.79
CA THR A 24 -7.22 9.85 6.03
C THR A 24 -6.24 10.26 7.13
N ARG A 25 -5.57 9.29 7.76
CA ARG A 25 -4.65 9.48 8.89
C ARG A 25 -3.39 8.66 8.73
N LEU A 26 -3.00 8.37 7.49
CA LEU A 26 -1.79 7.61 7.22
C LEU A 26 -0.56 8.39 7.67
N ALA A 27 0.34 7.72 8.40
CA ALA A 27 1.59 8.30 8.87
C ALA A 27 2.69 7.24 8.90
N SER A 28 3.94 7.67 8.75
CA SER A 28 5.12 6.80 8.90
C SER A 28 5.43 6.55 10.39
N THR A 29 4.52 5.86 11.07
CA THR A 29 4.75 5.38 12.44
C THR A 29 5.58 4.08 12.42
N PRO A 30 6.23 3.70 13.53
CA PRO A 30 6.90 2.41 13.63
C PRO A 30 6.01 1.22 13.28
N GLU A 31 4.75 1.24 13.71
CA GLU A 31 3.78 0.16 13.49
C GLU A 31 3.41 0.03 12.01
N ALA A 32 3.16 1.17 11.35
CA ALA A 32 2.89 1.20 9.91
C ALA A 32 4.10 0.70 9.11
N ARG A 33 5.31 1.11 9.48
CA ARG A 33 6.55 0.62 8.84
C ARG A 33 6.74 -0.87 9.01
N VAL A 34 6.47 -1.41 10.21
CA VAL A 34 6.56 -2.85 10.45
C VAL A 34 5.54 -3.61 9.59
N ALA A 35 4.30 -3.12 9.50
CA ALA A 35 3.26 -3.73 8.67
C ALA A 35 3.66 -3.79 7.18
N VAL A 36 4.13 -2.67 6.62
CA VAL A 36 4.55 -2.60 5.21
C VAL A 36 5.82 -3.43 4.96
N ALA A 37 6.83 -3.33 5.84
CA ALA A 37 8.04 -4.13 5.73
C ALA A 37 7.76 -5.64 5.81
N GLY A 38 6.77 -6.05 6.60
CA GLY A 38 6.29 -7.44 6.64
C GLY A 38 5.80 -7.92 5.28
N LEU A 39 4.91 -7.14 4.63
CA LEU A 39 4.38 -7.46 3.30
C LEU A 39 5.49 -7.50 2.23
N ILE A 40 6.44 -6.58 2.27
CA ILE A 40 7.57 -6.56 1.32
C ILE A 40 8.46 -7.80 1.50
N ARG A 41 8.72 -8.21 2.75
CA ARG A 41 9.53 -9.41 3.05
C ARG A 41 8.83 -10.71 2.68
N GLU A 42 7.50 -10.78 2.85
CA GLU A 42 6.68 -11.91 2.43
C GLU A 42 6.69 -12.04 0.90
N LEU A 43 6.41 -10.94 0.19
CA LEU A 43 6.20 -10.96 -1.26
C LEU A 43 7.50 -10.88 -2.08
N ARG A 44 8.60 -10.41 -1.48
CA ARG A 44 9.94 -10.25 -2.09
C ARG A 44 9.88 -9.63 -3.50
N PRO A 45 9.24 -8.47 -3.69
CA PRO A 45 9.08 -7.89 -5.00
C PRO A 45 10.44 -7.42 -5.57
N ARG A 46 10.63 -7.57 -6.88
CA ARG A 46 11.79 -6.99 -7.58
C ARG A 46 11.64 -5.49 -7.81
N ILE A 47 10.41 -5.02 -7.95
CA ILE A 47 10.05 -3.63 -8.22
C ILE A 47 8.86 -3.29 -7.31
N VAL A 48 8.92 -2.12 -6.69
CA VAL A 48 7.82 -1.54 -5.93
C VAL A 48 7.39 -0.25 -6.62
N VAL A 49 6.10 -0.11 -6.89
CA VAL A 49 5.49 1.12 -7.43
C VAL A 49 4.64 1.72 -6.32
N THR A 50 4.88 3.01 -6.02
CA THR A 50 4.13 3.77 -5.01
C THR A 50 3.67 5.10 -5.58
N HIS A 51 2.98 5.90 -4.76
CA HIS A 51 2.43 7.19 -5.13
C HIS A 51 3.52 8.23 -5.41
N TYR A 52 3.19 9.23 -6.23
CA TYR A 52 4.07 10.38 -6.44
C TYR A 52 4.16 11.25 -5.18
N VAL A 53 5.37 11.72 -4.86
CA VAL A 53 5.71 12.43 -3.62
C VAL A 53 5.03 13.80 -3.46
N SER A 54 4.52 14.36 -4.55
CA SER A 54 3.80 15.64 -4.55
C SER A 54 2.38 15.44 -5.07
N GLY A 55 1.38 15.91 -4.33
CA GLY A 55 -0.01 15.74 -4.72
C GLY A 55 -0.97 16.33 -3.71
N ARG A 56 -2.21 16.59 -4.16
CA ARG A 56 -3.27 17.20 -3.33
C ARG A 56 -3.66 16.35 -2.13
N HIS A 57 -3.60 15.02 -2.26
CA HIS A 57 -4.03 14.11 -1.22
C HIS A 57 -2.88 13.82 -0.24
N PRO A 58 -3.01 14.13 1.06
CA PRO A 58 -1.94 13.92 2.03
C PRO A 58 -1.53 12.44 2.12
N ASP A 59 -2.48 11.51 2.15
CA ASP A 59 -2.15 10.08 2.28
C ASP A 59 -1.33 9.52 1.13
N HIS A 60 -1.46 10.06 -0.08
CA HIS A 60 -0.61 9.63 -1.20
C HIS A 60 0.85 9.95 -0.92
N ARG A 61 1.13 11.15 -0.40
CA ARG A 61 2.48 11.56 -0.01
C ARG A 61 3.00 10.70 1.15
N ARG A 62 2.15 10.43 2.14
CA ARG A 62 2.50 9.58 3.29
C ARG A 62 2.74 8.12 2.90
N ALA A 63 2.00 7.60 1.92
CA ALA A 63 2.24 6.27 1.36
C ALA A 63 3.58 6.22 0.60
N ALA A 64 3.96 7.29 -0.10
CA ALA A 64 5.27 7.40 -0.74
C ALA A 64 6.43 7.50 0.27
N GLU A 65 6.21 8.15 1.42
CA GLU A 65 7.19 8.21 2.53
C GLU A 65 7.33 6.88 3.29
N LEU A 66 6.28 6.06 3.30
CA LEU A 66 6.22 4.81 4.06
C LEU A 66 6.86 3.62 3.34
N VAL A 67 6.85 3.65 2.01
CA VAL A 67 7.31 2.59 1.10
C VAL A 67 8.72 2.90 0.60
#